data_AF-A0A139NWM4-F1
#
_entry.id   AF-A0A139NWM4-F1
#
_cell.length_a   1.000
_cell.length_b   1.000
_cell.length_c   1.000
_cell.angle_alpha   90.00
_cell.angle_beta   90.00
_cell.angle_gamma   90.00
#
_symmetry.space_group_name_H-M   'P 1'
#
loop_
_entity.id
_entity.type
_entity.pdbx_description
1 polymer ?
#
loop_
_entity_poly.entity_id
_entity_poly.type
_entity_poly.pdbx_seq_one_letter_code
_entity_poly.pdbx_strand_id
1 'polypeptide(L)'
;MAFLFKEAKKEARVISLAIDYNFEKLLTQAVFDFLEKRSHNTKKTANSYMNSFWSSAVVSVLSKWIKDGMKVPAEKIASLGMPLFPQKKKNK
;
A
#
# COMPACT_ATOMS: atom_id res chain seq x y z
N MET A 1 -2.65 -7.93 5.15
CA MET A 1 -3.09 -6.52 4.97
C MET A 1 -3.08 -5.71 6.26
N ALA A 2 -3.60 -6.23 7.38
CA ALA A 2 -3.47 -5.52 8.66
C ALA A 2 -2.01 -5.21 9.05
N PHE A 3 -1.05 -6.07 8.71
CA PHE A 3 0.37 -5.86 9.01
C PHE A 3 0.95 -4.59 8.36
N LEU A 4 0.68 -4.35 7.06
CA LEU A 4 1.18 -3.16 6.36
C LEU A 4 0.67 -1.87 7.01
N PHE A 5 -0.63 -1.80 7.28
CA PHE A 5 -1.23 -0.62 7.91
C PHE A 5 -0.89 -0.49 9.40
N LYS A 6 -0.63 -1.59 10.11
CA LYS A 6 -0.08 -1.56 11.47
C LYS A 6 1.34 -1.01 11.48
N GLU A 7 2.17 -1.40 10.53
CA GLU A 7 3.54 -0.88 10.42
C GLU A 7 3.55 0.58 9.94
N ALA A 8 2.72 0.91 8.95
CA ALA A 8 2.53 2.29 8.50
C ALA A 8 1.99 3.19 9.61
N LYS A 9 1.21 2.66 10.55
CA LYS A 9 0.76 3.41 11.74
C LYS A 9 1.93 3.74 12.68
N LYS A 10 2.87 2.81 12.88
CA LYS A 10 4.07 3.07 13.69
C LYS A 10 4.94 4.15 13.06
N GLU A 11 5.11 4.08 11.75
CA GLU A 11 5.92 5.01 10.96
C GLU A 11 5.12 6.21 10.42
N ALA A 12 3.90 6.45 10.91
CA ALA A 12 2.98 7.43 10.35
C ALA A 12 3.56 8.85 10.36
N ARG A 13 4.39 9.17 11.37
CA ARG A 13 5.06 10.48 11.47
C ARG A 13 6.08 10.67 10.35
N VAL A 14 6.87 9.63 10.04
CA VAL A 14 7.87 9.66 8.96
C VAL A 14 7.17 9.71 7.60
N ILE A 15 6.10 8.94 7.43
CA ILE A 15 5.32 8.92 6.19
C ILE A 15 4.61 10.27 5.98
N SER A 16 4.03 10.86 7.04
CA SER A 16 3.45 12.21 6.96
C SER A 16 4.48 13.22 6.52
N LEU A 17 5.67 13.21 7.14
CA LEU A 17 6.76 14.09 6.78
C LEU A 17 7.15 13.91 5.30
N ALA A 18 7.29 12.66 4.85
CA ALA A 18 7.59 12.38 3.44
C ALA A 18 6.52 12.96 2.48
N ILE A 19 5.25 12.89 2.86
CA ILE A 19 4.16 13.46 2.06
C ILE A 19 4.17 14.99 2.11
N ASP A 20 4.39 15.58 3.29
CA ASP A 20 4.41 17.03 3.50
C ASP A 20 5.57 17.70 2.75
N TYR A 21 6.70 16.99 2.60
CA TYR A 21 7.85 17.41 1.78
C TYR A 21 7.78 16.96 0.31
N ASN A 22 6.60 16.53 -0.16
CA ASN A 22 6.33 16.18 -1.57
C ASN A 22 7.16 15.00 -2.12
N PHE A 23 7.59 14.07 -1.25
CA PHE A 23 8.28 12.83 -1.62
C PHE A 23 7.33 11.70 -2.03
N GLU A 24 6.08 12.03 -2.37
CA GLU A 24 5.05 11.05 -2.77
C GLU A 24 5.49 10.19 -3.97
N LYS A 25 6.27 10.78 -4.89
CA LYS A 25 6.86 10.06 -6.02
C LYS A 25 7.87 8.99 -5.59
N LEU A 26 8.70 9.28 -4.58
CA LEU A 26 9.68 8.32 -4.05
C LEU A 26 8.98 7.17 -3.30
N LEU A 27 7.91 7.49 -2.56
CA LEU A 27 7.07 6.47 -1.92
C LEU A 27 6.41 5.57 -2.96
N THR A 28 5.88 6.16 -4.04
CA THR A 28 5.26 5.41 -5.14
C THR A 28 6.27 4.48 -5.82
N GLN A 29 7.49 4.96 -6.06
CA GLN A 29 8.58 4.15 -6.61
C GLN A 29 8.95 2.98 -5.66
N ALA A 30 9.13 3.25 -4.37
CA ALA A 30 9.48 2.22 -3.39
C ALA A 30 8.39 1.13 -3.26
N VAL A 31 7.11 1.52 -3.32
CA VAL A 31 5.99 0.57 -3.33
C VAL A 31 5.97 -0.22 -4.65
N PHE A 32 6.25 0.42 -5.79
CA PHE A 32 6.35 -0.25 -7.08
C PHE A 32 7.44 -1.33 -7.07
N ASP A 33 8.67 -0.98 -6.67
CA ASP A 33 9.81 -1.90 -6.61
C ASP A 33 9.51 -3.10 -5.68
N PHE A 34 8.83 -2.83 -4.57
CA PHE A 34 8.37 -3.87 -3.65
C PHE A 34 7.38 -4.85 -4.30
N LEU A 35 6.39 -4.33 -5.04
CA LEU A 35 5.40 -5.14 -5.74
C LEU A 35 6.03 -5.94 -6.88
N GLU A 36 6.94 -5.32 -7.63
CA GLU A 36 7.67 -5.95 -8.73
C GLU A 36 8.55 -7.10 -8.24
N LYS A 37 9.35 -6.88 -7.18
CA LYS A 37 10.19 -7.91 -6.57
C LYS A 37 9.36 -9.09 -6.03
N ARG A 38 8.16 -8.82 -5.54
CA ARG A 38 7.23 -9.86 -5.06
C ARG A 38 6.59 -10.65 -6.20
N SER A 39 6.23 -9.97 -7.29
CA SER A 39 5.71 -10.58 -8.52
C SER A 39 6.70 -11.56 -9.15
N HIS A 40 7.97 -11.15 -9.27
CA HIS A 40 9.05 -11.99 -9.78
C HIS A 40 9.19 -13.31 -9.01
N ASN A 41 9.05 -13.29 -7.69
CA ASN A 41 9.15 -14.48 -6.84
C ASN A 41 7.93 -15.42 -6.94
N THR A 42 6.79 -14.98 -7.48
CA THR A 42 5.55 -15.78 -7.47
C THR A 42 5.20 -16.47 -8.79
N LYS A 43 6.09 -16.44 -9.81
CA LYS A 43 5.85 -16.99 -11.18
C LYS A 43 4.53 -16.54 -11.84
N LYS A 44 3.85 -15.56 -11.26
CA LYS A 44 2.70 -14.88 -11.85
C LYS A 44 3.23 -13.59 -12.43
N THR A 45 3.13 -13.44 -13.74
CA THR A 45 3.45 -12.22 -14.46
C THR A 45 2.50 -11.10 -14.00
N ALA A 46 2.76 -10.48 -12.84
CA ALA A 46 2.08 -9.23 -12.53
C ALA A 46 2.61 -8.21 -13.52
N ASN A 47 1.72 -7.75 -14.41
CA ASN A 47 2.05 -6.81 -15.46
C ASN A 47 2.56 -5.50 -14.83
N SER A 48 3.65 -4.91 -15.36
CA SER A 48 4.23 -3.65 -14.86
C SER A 48 3.17 -2.55 -14.70
N TYR A 49 2.21 -2.48 -15.63
CA TYR A 49 1.04 -1.61 -15.55
C TYR A 49 0.22 -1.77 -14.25
N MET A 50 0.00 -3.01 -13.80
CA MET A 50 -0.70 -3.27 -12.56
C MET A 50 0.13 -2.86 -11.35
N ASN A 51 1.45 -3.06 -11.36
CA ASN A 51 2.29 -2.60 -10.26
C ASN A 51 2.27 -1.07 -10.14
N SER A 52 2.30 -0.34 -11.27
CA SER A 52 2.19 1.12 -11.28
C SER A 52 0.84 1.61 -10.78
N PHE A 53 -0.24 0.97 -11.22
CA PHE A 53 -1.58 1.29 -10.72
C PHE A 53 -1.69 1.06 -9.21
N TRP A 54 -1.17 -0.07 -8.72
CA TRP A 54 -1.25 -0.42 -7.31
C TRP A 54 -0.33 0.41 -6.43
N SER A 55 0.86 0.78 -6.90
CA SER A 55 1.76 1.65 -6.13
C SER A 55 1.13 3.02 -5.89
N SER A 56 0.55 3.63 -6.93
CA SER A 56 -0.18 4.90 -6.79
C SER A 56 -1.42 4.76 -5.90
N ALA A 57 -2.19 3.68 -6.03
CA ALA A 57 -3.37 3.46 -5.19
C ALA A 57 -3.01 3.30 -3.70
N VAL A 58 -1.94 2.55 -3.39
CA VAL A 58 -1.46 2.36 -2.01
C VAL A 58 -1.01 3.68 -1.40
N VAL A 59 -0.19 4.43 -2.13
CA VAL A 59 0.33 5.71 -1.63
C VAL A 59 -0.81 6.70 -1.43
N SER A 60 -1.77 6.79 -2.35
CA SER A 60 -2.93 7.67 -2.19
C SER A 60 -3.77 7.34 -0.95
N VAL A 61 -4.03 6.05 -0.69
CA VAL A 61 -4.76 5.61 0.51
C VAL A 61 -3.98 5.89 1.78
N LEU A 62 -2.67 5.63 1.81
CA LEU A 62 -1.81 5.94 2.96
C LEU A 62 -1.76 7.43 3.23
N SER A 63 -1.56 8.24 2.18
CA SER A 63 -1.50 9.69 2.28
C SER A 63 -2.79 10.27 2.86
N LYS A 64 -3.94 9.84 2.34
CA LYS A 64 -5.24 10.29 2.85
C LYS A 64 -5.47 9.82 4.28
N TRP A 65 -5.19 8.56 4.57
CA TRP A 65 -5.44 7.99 5.90
C TRP A 65 -4.58 8.64 6.99
N ILE A 66 -3.31 8.93 6.70
CA ILE A 66 -2.39 9.59 7.62
C ILE A 66 -2.77 11.06 7.81
N LYS A 67 -3.08 11.79 6.72
CA LYS A 67 -3.56 13.18 6.80
C LYS A 67 -4.86 13.30 7.60
N ASP A 68 -5.75 12.32 7.49
CA ASP A 68 -7.00 12.27 8.27
C ASP A 68 -6.77 11.90 9.75
N GLY A 69 -5.53 11.70 10.19
CA GLY A 69 -5.18 11.36 11.57
C GLY A 69 -5.43 9.90 11.93
N MET A 70 -5.46 9.00 10.94
CA MET A 70 -5.67 7.57 11.11
C MET A 70 -6.96 7.21 11.89
N LYS A 71 -8.01 8.02 11.72
CA LYS A 71 -9.32 7.86 12.41
C LYS A 71 -9.98 6.50 12.15
N VAL A 72 -9.79 5.96 10.95
CA VAL A 72 -10.31 4.64 10.59
C VAL A 72 -9.30 3.56 10.97
N PRO A 73 -9.68 2.45 11.61
CA PRO A 73 -8.76 1.37 11.93
C PRO A 73 -8.05 0.81 10.70
N ALA A 74 -6.77 0.47 10.86
CA ALA A 74 -5.91 -0.15 9.86
C ALA A 74 -6.57 -1.35 9.16
N GLU A 75 -7.35 -2.13 9.90
CA GLU A 75 -8.07 -3.31 9.41
C GLU A 75 -9.22 -2.95 8.46
N LYS A 76 -9.91 -1.83 8.71
CA LYS A 76 -10.98 -1.33 7.84
C LYS A 76 -10.42 -0.65 6.59
N ILE A 77 -9.34 0.12 6.72
CA ILE A 77 -8.65 0.70 5.55
C ILE A 77 -8.08 -0.41 4.65
N ALA A 78 -7.50 -1.45 5.25
CA ALA A 78 -7.03 -2.63 4.54
C ALA A 78 -8.14 -3.36 3.75
N SER A 79 -9.40 -3.22 4.17
CA SER A 79 -10.56 -3.81 3.50
C SER A 79 -11.17 -2.93 2.41
N LEU A 80 -10.83 -1.64 2.37
CA LEU A 80 -11.47 -0.61 1.54
C LEU A 80 -11.05 -0.60 0.06
N GLY A 81 -10.34 -1.64 -0.41
CA GLY A 81 -10.08 -1.81 -1.84
C GLY A 81 -8.61 -1.74 -2.24
N MET A 82 -7.85 -2.75 -1.83
CA MET A 82 -6.64 -3.11 -2.57
C MET A 82 -6.77 -4.57 -3.05
N PRO A 83 -7.05 -4.80 -4.34
CA PRO A 83 -6.82 -6.06 -5.04
C PRO A 83 -5.35 -6.52 -5.07
N LEU A 84 -4.56 -6.22 -4.03
CA LEU A 84 -3.13 -6.51 -3.98
C LEU A 84 -2.82 -7.94 -3.52
N PHE A 85 -3.81 -8.71 -3.09
CA PHE A 85 -3.61 -10.13 -2.81
C PHE A 85 -4.82 -10.94 -3.27
N PRO A 86 -4.62 -12.14 -3.83
CA PRO A 86 -5.70 -13.10 -3.91
C PRO A 86 -6.26 -13.26 -2.50
N GLN A 87 -7.49 -12.79 -2.29
CA GLN A 87 -8.29 -13.16 -1.14
C GLN A 87 -8.21 -14.69 -1.11
N LYS A 88 -7.63 -15.28 -0.06
CA LYS A 88 -7.77 -16.73 0.13
C LYS A 88 -9.27 -16.95 0.21
N LYS A 89 -9.86 -17.45 -0.89
CA LYS A 89 -11.21 -17.98 -0.88
C LYS A 89 -11.21 -19.00 0.25
N LYS A 90 -11.97 -18.73 1.31
CA LYS A 90 -12.42 -19.81 2.19
C LYS A 90 -13.26 -20.70 1.28
N ASN A 91 -12.67 -21.79 0.81
CA ASN A 91 -13.44 -22.87 0.23
C ASN A 91 -14.40 -23.31 1.34
N LYS A 92 -15.68 -23.19 1.02
CA LYS A 92 -16.78 -23.69 1.84
C LYS A 92 -16.83 -25.21 1.70
#